data_AF-A0A2E5HKQ6-F1
#
_entry.id   AF-A0A2E5HKQ6-F1
#
_cell.length_a   1.000
_cell.length_b   1.000
_cell.length_c   1.000
_cell.angle_alpha   90.00
_cell.angle_beta   90.00
_cell.angle_gamma   90.00
#
_symmetry.space_group_name_H-M   'P 1'
#
loop_
_entity.id
_entity.type
_entity.pdbx_description
1 polymer ?
#
loop_
_entity_poly.entity_id
_entity_poly.type
_entity_poly.pdbx_seq_one_letter_code
_entity_poly.pdbx_strand_id
1 'polypeptide(L)'
;MARALAVRDGLGRHYPLDALYRAWTSRARTPRDLHHLRRLLEAHPELFEPHRRTAGLFRVRLEVAPRVANAQLNGRRQRRARKAIARRRASGEAMDQNTALMVARDRLALASGLHKISARTGEGVLEVAFHFPDVSGPRHADALERIASETGWRVEVRSVPHQGALSEAAIAALPAGWRPLRNPAVRVEDRRVSLVIEGGDPGHDDAREAAAAFLARTGFTLSFLTSEEEEEGDEPQGHDDPARMEINLTYEAIREVMEGAAHDILKTSLRGDHIEVAFISPQIGALYRDLLDEVEELTGWTLTIKPYADQHRIKELAKALVPPPHVRTREPRFLAADALVRIQLDDAAPTTEVAEAADRELRAQTGFGLEFYVSSEPGARP
;
A
#
# COMPACT_ATOMS: atom_id res chain seq x y z
N MET A 1 -4.55 5.78 33.86
CA MET A 1 -5.76 6.59 34.13
C MET A 1 -6.15 7.51 32.96
N ALA A 2 -5.32 8.48 32.57
CA ALA A 2 -5.62 9.44 31.50
C ALA A 2 -6.13 8.77 30.20
N ARG A 3 -5.44 7.71 29.75
CA ARG A 3 -5.86 6.89 28.60
C ARG A 3 -7.25 6.24 28.79
N ALA A 4 -7.51 5.64 29.95
CA ALA A 4 -8.79 4.97 30.23
C ALA A 4 -9.97 5.96 30.29
N LEU A 5 -9.75 7.15 30.87
CA LEU A 5 -10.75 8.23 30.90
C LEU A 5 -11.04 8.78 29.49
N ALA A 6 -9.99 8.98 28.68
CA ALA A 6 -10.14 9.42 27.29
C ALA A 6 -10.93 8.40 26.46
N VAL A 7 -10.68 7.11 26.63
CA VAL A 7 -11.43 6.05 25.93
C VAL A 7 -12.88 6.00 26.39
N ARG A 8 -13.14 6.07 27.70
CA ARG A 8 -14.50 5.90 28.26
C ARG A 8 -15.42 7.08 27.96
N ASP A 9 -14.93 8.31 28.15
CA ASP A 9 -15.80 9.49 28.15
C ASP A 9 -15.53 10.45 26.97
N GLY A 10 -14.54 10.14 26.13
CA GLY A 10 -14.10 10.98 25.03
C GLY A 10 -13.24 12.17 25.46
N LEU A 11 -12.67 12.89 24.48
CA LEU A 11 -11.86 14.08 24.74
C LEU A 11 -12.74 15.28 25.11
N GLY A 12 -12.14 16.24 25.82
CA GLY A 12 -12.82 17.50 26.17
C GLY A 12 -13.55 17.49 27.51
N ARG A 13 -13.78 16.32 28.12
CA ARG A 13 -14.50 16.21 29.39
C ARG A 13 -13.63 16.71 30.55
N HIS A 14 -14.24 17.52 31.40
CA HIS A 14 -13.64 17.93 32.66
C HIS A 14 -14.12 17.02 33.78
N TYR A 15 -13.21 16.68 34.67
CA TYR A 15 -13.44 15.81 35.80
C TYR A 15 -13.16 16.57 37.09
N PRO A 16 -14.08 16.58 38.06
CA PRO A 16 -13.74 17.01 39.40
C PRO A 16 -12.74 16.02 40.01
N LEU A 17 -11.85 16.51 40.89
CA LEU A 17 -10.88 15.68 41.62
C LEU A 17 -11.48 14.42 42.23
N ASP A 18 -12.71 14.54 42.74
CA ASP A 18 -13.47 13.43 43.31
C ASP A 18 -13.76 12.31 42.31
N ALA A 19 -14.14 12.66 41.09
CA ALA A 19 -14.41 11.68 40.05
C ALA A 19 -13.12 11.02 39.56
N LEU A 20 -12.01 11.76 39.52
CA LEU A 20 -10.69 11.22 39.20
C LEU A 20 -10.20 10.26 40.28
N TYR A 21 -10.40 10.60 41.55
CA TYR A 21 -10.03 9.74 42.67
C TYR A 21 -10.81 8.42 42.63
N ARG A 22 -12.14 8.47 42.44
CA ARG A 22 -12.97 7.27 42.26
C ARG A 22 -12.62 6.45 41.04
N ALA A 23 -12.10 7.08 39.98
CA ALA A 23 -11.64 6.36 38.79
C ALA A 23 -10.30 5.63 39.02
N TRP A 24 -9.56 6.00 40.07
CA TRP A 24 -8.26 5.41 40.42
C TRP A 24 -8.42 4.33 41.49
N THR A 25 -9.25 4.57 42.51
CA THR A 25 -9.35 3.69 43.67
C THR A 25 -10.80 3.47 44.10
N SER A 26 -11.07 2.27 44.60
CA SER A 26 -12.32 1.89 45.26
C SER A 26 -12.34 2.29 46.75
N ARG A 27 -11.25 2.85 47.29
CA ARG A 27 -11.15 3.26 48.69
C ARG A 27 -11.93 4.55 48.97
N ALA A 28 -12.53 4.64 50.15
CA ALA A 28 -13.11 5.88 50.65
C ALA A 28 -12.06 7.00 50.69
N ARG A 29 -12.40 8.16 50.13
CA ARG A 29 -11.50 9.32 50.05
C ARG A 29 -11.41 10.05 51.39
N THR A 30 -10.23 10.56 51.71
CA THR A 30 -10.03 11.59 52.74
C THR A 30 -9.68 12.94 52.10
N PRO A 31 -9.84 14.07 52.82
CA PRO A 31 -9.40 15.38 52.32
C PRO A 31 -7.90 15.42 51.95
N ARG A 32 -7.07 14.67 52.67
CA ARG A 32 -5.63 14.54 52.40
C ARG A 32 -5.37 13.85 51.05
N ASP A 33 -6.17 12.86 50.70
CA ASP A 33 -6.03 12.11 49.45
C ASP A 33 -6.35 12.99 48.22
N LEU A 34 -7.39 13.81 48.31
CA LEU A 34 -7.74 14.76 47.24
C LEU A 34 -6.67 15.85 47.07
N HIS A 35 -6.09 16.31 48.19
CA HIS A 35 -4.98 17.26 48.14
C HIS A 35 -3.73 16.65 47.49
N HIS A 36 -3.41 15.39 47.83
CA HIS A 36 -2.31 14.67 47.21
C HIS A 36 -2.55 14.41 45.71
N LEU A 37 -3.74 13.93 45.34
CA LEU A 37 -4.11 13.74 43.94
C LEU A 37 -4.03 15.05 43.15
N ARG A 38 -4.48 16.16 43.73
CA ARG A 38 -4.37 17.47 43.09
C ARG A 38 -2.92 17.85 42.78
N ARG A 39 -2.03 17.72 43.76
CA ARG A 39 -0.60 17.98 43.57
C ARG A 39 0.01 17.08 42.49
N LEU A 40 -0.39 15.81 42.45
CA LEU A 40 0.08 14.86 41.46
C LEU A 40 -0.39 15.25 40.05
N LEU A 41 -1.65 15.65 39.88
CA LEU A 41 -2.16 16.11 38.59
C LEU A 41 -1.50 17.41 38.13
N GLU A 42 -1.25 18.35 39.04
CA GLU A 42 -0.56 19.60 38.76
C GLU A 42 0.93 19.39 38.40
N ALA A 43 1.57 18.34 38.93
CA ALA A 43 2.94 17.95 38.60
C ALA A 43 3.09 17.26 37.24
N HIS A 44 1.98 16.83 36.62
CA HIS A 44 1.94 16.14 35.32
C HIS A 44 1.11 16.90 34.28
N PRO A 45 1.51 18.14 33.91
CA PRO A 45 0.78 19.00 32.97
C PRO A 45 0.76 18.46 31.53
N GLU A 46 1.56 17.45 31.22
CA GLU A 46 1.54 16.70 29.98
C GLU A 46 0.33 15.75 29.91
N LEU A 47 -0.18 15.26 31.05
CA LEU A 47 -1.29 14.31 31.13
C LEU A 47 -2.64 15.00 31.39
N PHE A 48 -2.66 16.01 32.26
CA PHE A 48 -3.87 16.70 32.69
C PHE A 48 -3.70 18.21 32.64
N GLU A 49 -4.75 18.89 32.19
CA GLU A 49 -4.85 20.34 32.14
C GLU A 49 -5.89 20.82 33.16
N PRO A 50 -5.53 21.69 34.11
CA PRO A 50 -6.49 22.28 35.05
C PRO A 50 -7.43 23.26 34.35
N HIS A 51 -8.68 23.31 34.79
CA HIS A 51 -9.67 24.25 34.26
C HIS A 51 -9.39 25.68 34.74
N ARG A 52 -9.17 26.59 33.79
CA ARG A 52 -8.74 27.97 34.08
C ARG A 52 -9.71 28.79 34.94
N ARG A 53 -11.00 28.47 34.92
CA ARG A 53 -12.06 29.24 35.63
C ARG A 53 -12.64 28.53 36.85
N THR A 54 -12.31 27.26 37.07
CA THR A 54 -12.96 26.47 38.13
C THR A 54 -11.93 25.57 38.79
N ALA A 55 -11.57 25.93 40.02
CA ALA A 55 -10.60 25.17 40.79
C ALA A 55 -11.07 23.72 41.02
N GLY A 56 -10.16 22.76 40.86
CA GLY A 56 -10.42 21.35 41.12
C GLY A 56 -11.06 20.56 39.96
N LEU A 57 -11.23 21.18 38.79
CA LEU A 57 -11.59 20.51 37.54
C LEU A 57 -10.36 20.32 36.66
N PHE A 58 -10.20 19.12 36.10
CA PHE A 58 -9.09 18.74 35.23
C PHE A 58 -9.59 18.06 33.97
N ARG A 59 -8.89 18.24 32.86
CA ARG A 59 -9.16 17.59 31.58
C ARG A 59 -7.92 16.81 31.12
N VAL A 60 -8.11 15.65 30.49
CA VAL A 60 -6.99 14.91 29.87
C VAL A 60 -6.50 15.64 28.61
N ARG A 61 -5.18 15.82 28.45
CA ARG A 61 -4.61 16.46 27.26
C ARG A 61 -4.65 15.57 26.02
N LEU A 62 -4.85 16.20 24.86
CA LEU A 62 -5.03 15.58 23.53
C LEU A 62 -3.82 14.73 23.08
N GLU A 63 -2.62 15.15 23.43
CA GLU A 63 -1.36 14.53 22.99
C GLU A 63 -1.11 13.14 23.61
N VAL A 64 -1.89 12.75 24.63
CA VAL A 64 -1.69 11.51 25.40
C VAL A 64 -2.60 10.36 24.93
N ALA A 65 -3.53 10.64 24.02
CA ALA A 65 -4.52 9.68 23.55
C ALA A 65 -4.39 9.42 22.03
N PRO A 66 -3.46 8.56 21.57
CA PRO A 66 -3.26 8.32 20.15
C PRO A 66 -4.40 7.55 19.43
N ARG A 67 -5.62 7.47 20.00
CA ARG A 67 -6.78 6.83 19.33
C ARG A 67 -8.15 7.50 19.49
N VAL A 68 -8.31 8.50 20.36
CA VAL A 68 -9.65 9.08 20.67
C VAL A 68 -9.96 10.34 19.84
N ALA A 69 -8.94 11.08 19.39
CA ALA A 69 -9.13 12.30 18.59
C ALA A 69 -9.79 12.04 17.23
N ASN A 70 -9.47 10.90 16.61
CA ASN A 70 -10.10 10.49 15.35
C ASN A 70 -11.57 10.08 15.52
N ALA A 71 -11.95 9.46 16.65
CA ALA A 71 -13.31 8.96 16.86
C ALA A 71 -14.35 10.08 17.10
N GLN A 72 -14.01 11.14 17.84
CA GLN A 72 -14.96 12.24 18.12
C GLN A 72 -15.13 13.23 16.96
N LEU A 73 -14.07 13.47 16.17
CA LEU A 73 -14.18 14.22 14.91
C LEU A 73 -15.10 13.49 13.92
N ASN A 74 -15.04 12.15 13.90
CA ASN A 74 -15.93 11.32 13.11
C ASN A 74 -17.37 11.33 13.63
N GLY A 75 -17.61 11.28 14.94
CA GLY A 75 -18.98 11.27 15.51
C GLY A 75 -19.79 12.56 15.27
N ARG A 76 -19.15 13.75 15.34
CA ARG A 76 -19.83 15.03 15.02
C ARG A 76 -20.07 15.20 13.52
N ARG A 77 -19.14 14.73 12.67
CA ARG A 77 -19.33 14.66 11.21
C ARG A 77 -20.47 13.71 10.84
N GLN A 78 -20.52 12.52 11.44
CA GLN A 78 -21.58 11.53 11.23
C GLN A 78 -22.98 12.07 11.62
N ARG A 79 -23.12 12.81 12.73
CA ARG A 79 -24.41 13.41 13.13
C ARG A 79 -24.89 14.50 12.17
N ARG A 80 -23.99 15.36 11.67
CA ARG A 80 -24.32 16.40 10.68
C ARG A 80 -24.63 15.78 9.32
N ALA A 81 -23.87 14.78 8.90
CA ALA A 81 -24.11 14.03 7.68
C ALA A 81 -25.45 13.29 7.72
N ARG A 82 -25.81 12.60 8.82
CA ARG A 82 -27.14 11.96 8.98
C ARG A 82 -28.31 12.96 8.82
N LYS A 83 -28.15 14.19 9.33
CA LYS A 83 -29.17 15.25 9.18
C LYS A 83 -29.23 15.83 7.76
N ALA A 84 -28.09 15.88 7.05
CA ALA A 84 -28.02 16.29 5.65
C ALA A 84 -28.57 15.21 4.69
N ILE A 85 -28.25 13.94 4.96
CA ILE A 85 -28.78 12.74 4.28
C ILE A 85 -30.31 12.71 4.35
N ALA A 86 -30.89 12.95 5.53
CA ALA A 86 -32.34 13.00 5.71
C ALA A 86 -33.03 14.14 4.94
N ARG A 87 -32.37 15.31 4.78
CA ARG A 87 -32.90 16.44 4.01
C ARG A 87 -32.79 16.25 2.49
N ARG A 88 -31.72 15.60 2.00
CA ARG A 88 -31.49 15.37 0.56
C ARG A 88 -32.23 14.16 0.00
N ARG A 89 -32.54 13.15 0.83
CA ARG A 89 -33.53 12.10 0.48
C ARG A 89 -34.88 12.68 0.08
N ALA A 90 -35.24 13.86 0.60
CA ALA A 90 -36.47 14.56 0.24
C ALA A 90 -36.36 15.40 -1.06
N SER A 91 -35.14 15.64 -1.60
CA SER A 91 -34.92 16.46 -2.79
C SER A 91 -34.51 15.69 -4.05
N GLY A 92 -34.15 14.40 -3.95
CA GLY A 92 -33.81 13.56 -5.11
C GLY A 92 -32.45 13.84 -5.76
N GLU A 93 -31.62 14.71 -5.18
CA GLU A 93 -30.27 14.99 -5.67
C GLU A 93 -29.26 13.93 -5.20
N ALA A 94 -28.32 13.56 -6.08
CA ALA A 94 -27.19 12.70 -5.73
C ALA A 94 -26.38 13.30 -4.57
N MET A 95 -25.96 12.45 -3.64
CA MET A 95 -25.17 12.86 -2.49
C MET A 95 -23.82 13.47 -2.92
N ASP A 96 -23.25 14.37 -2.12
CA ASP A 96 -21.87 14.78 -2.36
C ASP A 96 -20.90 13.60 -2.15
N GLN A 97 -19.76 13.64 -2.83
CA GLN A 97 -18.76 12.57 -2.85
C GLN A 97 -18.40 12.04 -1.45
N ASN A 98 -18.18 12.93 -0.49
CA ASN A 98 -17.74 12.54 0.85
C ASN A 98 -18.86 11.82 1.61
N THR A 99 -20.09 12.31 1.46
CA THR A 99 -21.27 11.65 2.03
C THR A 99 -21.50 10.29 1.39
N ALA A 100 -21.40 10.18 0.06
CA ALA A 100 -21.57 8.91 -0.66
C ALA A 100 -20.52 7.87 -0.27
N LEU A 101 -19.23 8.26 -0.19
CA LEU A 101 -18.15 7.39 0.28
C LEU A 101 -18.33 6.94 1.73
N MET A 102 -18.83 7.81 2.60
CA MET A 102 -19.10 7.47 3.99
C MET A 102 -20.25 6.47 4.11
N VAL A 103 -21.35 6.67 3.37
CA VAL A 103 -22.47 5.71 3.32
C VAL A 103 -21.98 4.36 2.80
N ALA A 104 -21.24 4.34 1.70
CA ALA A 104 -20.69 3.11 1.13
C ALA A 104 -19.79 2.37 2.12
N ARG A 105 -18.88 3.10 2.81
CA ARG A 105 -18.03 2.53 3.87
C ARG A 105 -18.82 2.00 5.04
N ASP A 106 -19.81 2.73 5.55
CA ASP A 106 -20.62 2.29 6.69
C ASP A 106 -21.42 1.02 6.35
N ARG A 107 -21.94 0.93 5.11
CA ARG A 107 -22.72 -0.23 4.64
C ARG A 107 -21.85 -1.45 4.34
N LEU A 108 -20.60 -1.24 3.91
CA LEU A 108 -19.64 -2.29 3.61
C LEU A 108 -18.61 -2.49 4.73
N ALA A 109 -18.74 -1.83 5.88
CA ALA A 109 -17.77 -1.87 6.99
C ALA A 109 -17.58 -3.28 7.56
N LEU A 110 -18.57 -4.16 7.37
CA LEU A 110 -18.56 -5.56 7.78
C LEU A 110 -18.49 -6.52 6.57
N ALA A 111 -18.29 -6.00 5.35
CA ALA A 111 -18.17 -6.83 4.17
C ALA A 111 -16.80 -7.52 4.17
N SER A 112 -16.82 -8.86 4.16
CA SER A 112 -15.61 -9.67 4.07
C SER A 112 -14.89 -9.41 2.73
N GLY A 113 -13.60 -9.08 2.79
CA GLY A 113 -12.76 -8.93 1.60
C GLY A 113 -12.85 -7.58 0.92
N LEU A 114 -13.45 -6.55 1.52
CA LEU A 114 -13.38 -5.18 0.99
C LEU A 114 -11.94 -4.65 1.09
N HIS A 115 -11.37 -4.26 -0.05
CA HIS A 115 -10.02 -3.69 -0.13
C HIS A 115 -10.07 -2.15 -0.13
N LYS A 116 -10.87 -1.58 -1.04
CA LYS A 116 -10.89 -0.13 -1.27
C LYS A 116 -12.25 0.33 -1.80
N ILE A 117 -12.62 1.55 -1.44
CA ILE A 117 -13.73 2.28 -2.08
C ILE A 117 -13.19 3.65 -2.53
N SER A 118 -13.38 3.96 -3.80
CA SER A 118 -13.05 5.23 -4.44
C SER A 118 -14.25 5.83 -5.16
N ALA A 119 -14.16 7.11 -5.52
CA ALA A 119 -15.19 7.81 -6.26
C ALA A 119 -14.59 8.45 -7.52
N ARG A 120 -15.25 8.24 -8.66
CA ARG A 120 -14.99 8.92 -9.93
C ARG A 120 -16.01 10.05 -10.07
N THR A 121 -15.65 11.22 -9.54
CA THR A 121 -16.59 12.34 -9.32
C THR A 121 -17.17 12.92 -10.61
N GLY A 122 -16.41 12.90 -11.71
CA GLY A 122 -16.90 13.36 -13.02
C GLY A 122 -17.97 12.45 -13.64
N GLU A 123 -18.06 11.20 -13.20
CA GLU A 123 -18.97 10.19 -13.75
C GLU A 123 -20.11 9.82 -12.79
N GLY A 124 -20.05 10.29 -11.54
CA GLY A 124 -21.00 9.89 -10.49
C GLY A 124 -20.88 8.41 -10.12
N VAL A 125 -19.69 7.82 -10.23
CA VAL A 125 -19.44 6.40 -9.96
C VAL A 125 -18.65 6.19 -8.66
N LEU A 126 -19.13 5.30 -7.80
CA LEU A 126 -18.38 4.72 -6.70
C LEU A 126 -17.76 3.40 -7.17
N GLU A 127 -16.44 3.34 -7.18
CA GLU A 127 -15.69 2.12 -7.51
C GLU A 127 -15.37 1.34 -6.23
N VAL A 128 -15.81 0.10 -6.16
CA VAL A 128 -15.62 -0.81 -5.02
C VAL A 128 -14.68 -1.93 -5.43
N ALA A 129 -13.53 -2.02 -4.77
CA ALA A 129 -12.57 -3.09 -4.97
C ALA A 129 -12.63 -4.09 -3.81
N PHE A 130 -12.89 -5.35 -4.14
CA PHE A 130 -12.73 -6.47 -3.23
C PHE A 130 -11.40 -7.20 -3.50
N HIS A 131 -10.90 -7.97 -2.54
CA HIS A 131 -9.75 -8.85 -2.77
C HIS A 131 -10.07 -9.91 -3.83
N PHE A 132 -11.28 -10.49 -3.77
CA PHE A 132 -11.77 -11.55 -4.67
C PHE A 132 -13.12 -11.12 -5.27
N PRO A 133 -13.13 -10.29 -6.33
CA PRO A 133 -14.35 -9.65 -6.84
C PRO A 133 -15.40 -10.64 -7.35
N ASP A 134 -14.99 -11.79 -7.90
CA ASP A 134 -15.93 -12.79 -8.43
C ASP A 134 -16.73 -13.51 -7.35
N VAL A 135 -16.19 -13.59 -6.13
CA VAL A 135 -16.90 -14.18 -4.98
C VAL A 135 -17.57 -13.09 -4.15
N SER A 136 -16.85 -12.02 -3.82
CA SER A 136 -17.35 -10.94 -2.97
C SER A 136 -18.38 -10.05 -3.68
N GLY A 137 -18.24 -9.83 -4.99
CA GLY A 137 -19.15 -9.00 -5.78
C GLY A 137 -20.59 -9.52 -5.73
N PRO A 138 -20.86 -10.75 -6.20
CA PRO A 138 -22.18 -11.36 -6.10
C PRO A 138 -22.69 -11.45 -4.66
N ARG A 139 -21.82 -11.79 -3.70
CA ARG A 139 -22.18 -11.88 -2.27
C ARG A 139 -22.68 -10.57 -1.68
N HIS A 140 -22.24 -9.44 -2.24
CA HIS A 140 -22.59 -8.11 -1.76
C HIS A 140 -23.50 -7.33 -2.72
N ALA A 141 -24.08 -7.98 -3.74
CA ALA A 141 -24.92 -7.34 -4.76
C ALA A 141 -26.03 -6.46 -4.15
N ASP A 142 -26.82 -6.99 -3.21
CA ASP A 142 -27.90 -6.23 -2.56
C ASP A 142 -27.38 -5.01 -1.78
N ALA A 143 -26.19 -5.12 -1.19
CA ALA A 143 -25.60 -4.01 -0.45
C ALA A 143 -25.14 -2.91 -1.41
N LEU A 144 -24.54 -3.28 -2.54
CA LEU A 144 -24.11 -2.36 -3.59
C LEU A 144 -25.31 -1.64 -4.22
N GLU A 145 -26.41 -2.34 -4.48
CA GLU A 145 -27.65 -1.75 -5.00
C GLU A 145 -28.30 -0.78 -4.00
N ARG A 146 -28.33 -1.14 -2.70
CA ARG A 146 -28.77 -0.22 -1.64
C ARG A 146 -27.90 1.02 -1.53
N ILE A 147 -26.59 0.91 -1.72
CA ILE A 147 -25.69 2.06 -1.74
C ILE A 147 -26.00 2.93 -2.96
N ALA A 148 -26.20 2.34 -4.14
CA ALA A 148 -26.51 3.09 -5.35
C ALA A 148 -27.82 3.88 -5.20
N SER A 149 -28.88 3.21 -4.76
CA SER A 149 -30.19 3.84 -4.52
C SER A 149 -30.17 4.88 -3.40
N GLU A 150 -29.44 4.63 -2.30
CA GLU A 150 -29.37 5.57 -1.17
C GLU A 150 -28.55 6.81 -1.50
N THR A 151 -27.46 6.67 -2.27
CA THR A 151 -26.54 7.76 -2.56
C THR A 151 -26.88 8.52 -3.84
N GLY A 152 -27.60 7.89 -4.79
CA GLY A 152 -27.77 8.40 -6.14
C GLY A 152 -26.52 8.27 -7.02
N TRP A 153 -25.51 7.54 -6.56
CA TRP A 153 -24.30 7.24 -7.34
C TRP A 153 -24.41 5.87 -8.00
N ARG A 154 -23.83 5.70 -9.18
CA ARG A 154 -23.62 4.36 -9.74
C ARG A 154 -22.55 3.65 -8.93
N VAL A 155 -22.72 2.37 -8.65
CA VAL A 155 -21.72 1.57 -7.93
C VAL A 155 -21.18 0.51 -8.88
N GLU A 156 -19.85 0.46 -9.04
CA GLU A 156 -19.18 -0.49 -9.92
C GLU A 156 -18.14 -1.29 -9.14
N VAL A 157 -18.11 -2.61 -9.35
CA VAL A 157 -17.11 -3.49 -8.74
C VAL A 157 -15.91 -3.59 -9.66
N ARG A 158 -14.72 -3.36 -9.13
CA ARG A 158 -13.47 -3.56 -9.86
C ARG A 158 -13.24 -5.05 -10.09
N SER A 159 -13.12 -5.48 -11.35
CA SER A 159 -12.99 -6.89 -11.73
C SER A 159 -11.60 -7.48 -11.47
N VAL A 160 -10.57 -6.65 -11.31
CA VAL A 160 -9.19 -7.12 -11.10
C VAL A 160 -9.00 -7.56 -9.64
N PRO A 161 -8.68 -8.83 -9.37
CA PRO A 161 -8.43 -9.34 -8.02
C PRO A 161 -7.12 -8.79 -7.44
N HIS A 162 -7.01 -8.81 -6.11
CA HIS A 162 -5.81 -8.38 -5.42
C HIS A 162 -4.78 -9.52 -5.38
N GLN A 163 -3.74 -9.45 -6.21
CA GLN A 163 -2.74 -10.53 -6.36
C GLN A 163 -2.07 -10.90 -5.02
N GLY A 164 -1.68 -9.93 -4.20
CA GLY A 164 -1.10 -10.22 -2.89
C GLY A 164 -2.06 -10.97 -1.96
N ALA A 165 -3.37 -10.72 -2.08
CA ALA A 165 -4.36 -11.41 -1.26
C ALA A 165 -4.58 -12.86 -1.76
N LEU A 166 -4.41 -13.11 -3.07
CA LEU A 166 -4.41 -14.46 -3.63
C LEU A 166 -3.20 -15.26 -3.12
N SER A 167 -2.00 -14.66 -3.12
CA SER A 167 -0.80 -15.30 -2.60
C SER A 167 -0.92 -15.62 -1.11
N GLU A 168 -1.35 -14.66 -0.29
CA GLU A 168 -1.60 -14.88 1.16
C GLU A 168 -2.64 -15.99 1.38
N ALA A 169 -3.73 -15.97 0.61
CA ALA A 169 -4.77 -16.98 0.69
C ALA A 169 -4.24 -18.38 0.30
N ALA A 170 -3.34 -18.48 -0.68
CA ALA A 170 -2.76 -19.75 -1.11
C ALA A 170 -1.82 -20.33 -0.04
N ILE A 171 -0.97 -19.50 0.55
CA ILE A 171 -0.11 -19.90 1.67
C ILE A 171 -0.96 -20.33 2.88
N ALA A 172 -2.01 -19.58 3.19
CA ALA A 172 -2.92 -19.91 4.29
C ALA A 172 -3.78 -21.16 4.02
N ALA A 173 -3.83 -21.64 2.78
CA ALA A 173 -4.53 -22.88 2.42
C ALA A 173 -3.63 -24.12 2.55
N LEU A 174 -2.34 -23.96 2.87
CA LEU A 174 -1.44 -25.10 3.01
C LEU A 174 -1.90 -26.06 4.12
N PRO A 175 -1.93 -27.38 3.84
CA PRO A 175 -2.11 -28.41 4.86
C PRO A 175 -1.06 -28.34 5.97
N ALA A 176 -1.41 -28.90 7.13
CA ALA A 176 -0.51 -28.93 8.27
C ALA A 176 0.76 -29.74 7.95
N GLY A 177 1.92 -29.13 8.19
CA GLY A 177 3.22 -29.75 7.94
C GLY A 177 3.84 -29.41 6.59
N TRP A 178 3.08 -28.84 5.65
CA TRP A 178 3.58 -28.44 4.34
C TRP A 178 4.18 -27.05 4.41
N ARG A 179 5.23 -26.80 3.63
CA ARG A 179 5.92 -25.50 3.60
C ARG A 179 6.04 -24.98 2.17
N PRO A 180 5.82 -23.69 1.94
CA PRO A 180 6.09 -23.12 0.62
C PRO A 180 7.60 -22.97 0.44
N LEU A 181 8.14 -23.45 -0.68
CA LEU A 181 9.55 -23.23 -1.04
C LEU A 181 9.78 -21.79 -1.53
N ARG A 182 8.77 -21.22 -2.20
CA ARG A 182 8.79 -19.85 -2.74
C ARG A 182 7.41 -19.21 -2.73
N ASN A 183 7.35 -17.95 -3.15
CA ASN A 183 6.09 -17.23 -3.28
C ASN A 183 5.16 -17.92 -4.31
N PRO A 184 3.84 -17.96 -4.06
CA PRO A 184 2.88 -18.50 -5.00
C PRO A 184 2.91 -17.74 -6.33
N ALA A 185 2.95 -18.49 -7.43
CA ALA A 185 2.79 -17.94 -8.77
C ALA A 185 1.31 -17.70 -9.05
N VAL A 186 0.92 -16.45 -9.31
CA VAL A 186 -0.48 -16.07 -9.57
C VAL A 186 -0.65 -15.77 -11.06
N ARG A 187 -1.38 -16.65 -11.77
CA ARG A 187 -1.78 -16.47 -13.17
C ARG A 187 -3.23 -15.96 -13.19
N VAL A 188 -3.39 -14.64 -13.31
CA VAL A 188 -4.70 -13.97 -13.24
C VAL A 188 -5.59 -14.32 -14.42
N GLU A 189 -5.00 -14.43 -15.62
CA GLU A 189 -5.69 -14.75 -16.87
C GLU A 189 -6.35 -16.13 -16.83
N ASP A 190 -5.60 -17.13 -16.34
CA ASP A 190 -6.08 -18.53 -16.22
C ASP A 190 -6.87 -18.80 -14.94
N ARG A 191 -7.03 -17.78 -14.09
CA ARG A 191 -7.62 -17.92 -12.74
C ARG A 191 -6.93 -19.02 -11.91
N ARG A 192 -5.60 -19.08 -11.96
CA ARG A 192 -4.79 -20.13 -11.33
C ARG A 192 -3.75 -19.54 -10.38
N VAL A 193 -3.54 -20.24 -9.26
CA VAL A 193 -2.42 -20.02 -8.35
C VAL A 193 -1.68 -21.33 -8.19
N SER A 194 -0.36 -21.31 -8.40
CA SER A 194 0.50 -22.47 -8.20
C SER A 194 1.43 -22.20 -7.02
N LEU A 195 1.63 -23.21 -6.17
CA LEU A 195 2.49 -23.11 -5.00
C LEU A 195 3.43 -24.31 -4.95
N VAL A 196 4.74 -24.04 -5.03
CA VAL A 196 5.75 -25.08 -4.87
C VAL A 196 5.96 -25.37 -3.40
N ILE A 197 5.84 -26.63 -3.02
CA ILE A 197 5.80 -27.09 -1.64
C ILE A 197 6.94 -28.05 -1.30
N GLU A 198 7.31 -28.06 -0.03
CA GLU A 198 8.20 -29.02 0.61
C GLU A 198 7.44 -29.80 1.68
N GLY A 199 7.73 -31.11 1.77
CA GLY A 199 7.21 -31.97 2.83
C GLY A 199 5.73 -32.37 2.69
N GLY A 200 5.18 -32.26 1.48
CA GLY A 200 3.79 -32.61 1.15
C GLY A 200 3.66 -33.38 -0.15
N ASP A 201 2.51 -34.04 -0.33
CA ASP A 201 2.16 -34.79 -1.55
C ASP A 201 0.94 -34.13 -2.22
N PRO A 202 1.10 -33.46 -3.38
CA PRO A 202 0.00 -32.86 -4.14
C PRO A 202 -1.16 -33.82 -4.47
N GLY A 203 -0.90 -35.14 -4.50
CA GLY A 203 -1.90 -36.18 -4.74
C GLY A 203 -2.76 -36.56 -3.53
N HIS A 204 -2.42 -36.06 -2.33
CA HIS A 204 -3.11 -36.36 -1.08
C HIS A 204 -4.47 -35.66 -0.97
N ASP A 205 -5.40 -36.22 -0.20
CA ASP A 205 -6.75 -35.67 -0.02
C ASP A 205 -6.74 -34.27 0.62
N ASP A 206 -5.81 -34.01 1.54
CA ASP A 206 -5.64 -32.69 2.15
C ASP A 206 -5.34 -31.59 1.12
N ALA A 207 -4.60 -31.92 0.04
CA ALA A 207 -4.33 -30.99 -1.05
C ALA A 207 -5.61 -30.67 -1.83
N ARG A 208 -6.44 -31.68 -2.09
CA ARG A 208 -7.73 -31.52 -2.79
C ARG A 208 -8.70 -30.69 -1.95
N GLU A 209 -8.78 -30.94 -0.65
CA GLU A 209 -9.62 -30.17 0.26
C GLU A 209 -9.17 -28.71 0.34
N ALA A 210 -7.86 -28.47 0.48
CA ALA A 210 -7.27 -27.14 0.47
C ALA A 210 -7.58 -26.39 -0.84
N ALA A 211 -7.41 -27.05 -1.99
CA ALA A 211 -7.71 -26.46 -3.29
C ALA A 211 -9.19 -26.13 -3.47
N ALA A 212 -10.09 -27.01 -3.03
CA ALA A 212 -11.53 -26.77 -3.06
C ALA A 212 -11.95 -25.59 -2.15
N ALA A 213 -11.42 -25.54 -0.93
CA ALA A 213 -11.66 -24.44 0.00
C ALA A 213 -11.11 -23.10 -0.53
N PHE A 214 -9.94 -23.14 -1.18
CA PHE A 214 -9.36 -21.98 -1.84
C PHE A 214 -10.25 -21.48 -2.98
N LEU A 215 -10.69 -22.37 -3.88
CA LEU A 215 -11.59 -22.04 -4.99
C LEU A 215 -12.90 -21.42 -4.50
N ALA A 216 -13.52 -22.00 -3.48
CA ALA A 216 -14.75 -21.47 -2.91
C ALA A 216 -14.57 -20.06 -2.31
N ARG A 217 -13.38 -19.76 -1.77
CA ARG A 217 -13.08 -18.48 -1.13
C ARG A 217 -12.66 -17.39 -2.11
N THR A 218 -11.89 -17.74 -3.14
CA THR A 218 -11.21 -16.78 -4.01
C THR A 218 -11.75 -16.75 -5.44
N GLY A 219 -12.40 -17.84 -5.87
CA GLY A 219 -12.78 -18.06 -7.27
C GLY A 219 -11.60 -18.45 -8.17
N PHE A 220 -10.44 -18.77 -7.60
CA PHE A 220 -9.23 -19.19 -8.30
C PHE A 220 -8.93 -20.66 -8.01
N THR A 221 -8.37 -21.36 -8.99
CA THR A 221 -7.84 -22.71 -8.80
C THR A 221 -6.49 -22.67 -8.09
N LEU A 222 -6.24 -23.61 -7.18
CA LEU A 222 -4.96 -23.77 -6.49
C LEU A 222 -4.34 -25.12 -6.86
N SER A 223 -3.09 -25.10 -7.29
CA SER A 223 -2.30 -26.30 -7.57
C SER A 223 -1.05 -26.29 -6.69
N PHE A 224 -0.77 -27.42 -6.05
CA PHE A 224 0.50 -27.65 -5.36
C PHE A 224 1.43 -28.38 -6.31
N LEU A 225 2.70 -27.99 -6.32
CA LEU A 225 3.74 -28.62 -7.13
C LEU A 225 4.86 -29.04 -6.20
N THR A 226 5.46 -30.21 -6.42
CA THR A 226 6.76 -30.52 -5.84
C THR A 226 7.86 -29.77 -6.59
N SER A 227 9.07 -29.72 -6.02
CA SER A 227 10.23 -29.12 -6.71
C SER A 227 10.55 -29.80 -8.05
N GLU A 228 10.18 -31.08 -8.21
CA GLU A 228 10.37 -31.86 -9.44
C GLU A 228 9.28 -31.58 -10.47
N GLU A 229 8.02 -31.42 -10.03
CA GLU A 229 6.87 -31.17 -10.93
C GLU A 229 6.81 -29.75 -11.50
N GLU A 230 7.51 -28.79 -10.91
CA GLU A 230 7.56 -27.45 -11.50
C GLU A 230 8.49 -27.38 -12.72
N GLU A 231 9.53 -28.22 -12.77
CA GLU A 231 10.41 -28.33 -13.95
C GLU A 231 9.65 -28.89 -15.16
N GLU A 232 8.56 -29.64 -14.94
CA GLU A 232 7.65 -30.13 -16.00
C GLU A 232 6.37 -29.26 -16.17
N GLY A 233 5.98 -28.48 -15.15
CA GLY A 233 4.67 -27.80 -15.05
C GLY A 233 4.67 -26.28 -15.33
N ASP A 234 5.84 -25.69 -15.55
CA ASP A 234 6.02 -24.28 -15.94
C ASP A 234 6.47 -24.15 -17.40
N GLU A 235 6.04 -25.07 -18.28
CA GLU A 235 5.98 -24.78 -19.73
C GLU A 235 5.05 -23.57 -19.90
N PRO A 236 5.57 -22.40 -20.28
CA PRO A 236 4.72 -21.31 -20.68
C PRO A 236 4.10 -21.80 -21.99
N GLN A 237 2.78 -21.70 -22.11
CA GLN A 237 2.13 -21.83 -23.42
C GLN A 237 2.55 -20.61 -24.27
N GLY A 238 3.81 -20.64 -24.71
CA GLY A 238 4.26 -19.91 -25.86
C GLY A 238 3.46 -20.42 -27.03
N HIS A 239 3.00 -19.50 -27.87
CA HIS A 239 2.65 -19.86 -29.23
C HIS A 239 3.82 -20.69 -29.79
N ASP A 240 3.57 -21.97 -30.09
CA ASP A 240 4.48 -22.85 -30.83
C ASP A 240 4.71 -22.25 -32.23
N ASP A 241 5.57 -21.24 -32.29
CA ASP A 241 6.29 -20.89 -33.49
C ASP A 241 7.57 -21.74 -33.47
N PRO A 242 7.66 -22.82 -34.27
CA PRO A 242 8.83 -23.71 -34.28
C PRO A 242 10.13 -23.01 -34.70
N ALA A 243 10.07 -21.72 -35.09
CA ALA A 243 11.21 -20.87 -35.34
C ALA A 243 11.75 -20.13 -34.08
N ARG A 244 11.04 -20.16 -32.94
CA ARG A 244 11.44 -19.48 -31.70
C ARG A 244 11.99 -20.47 -30.69
N MET A 245 13.06 -20.07 -30.01
CA MET A 245 13.63 -20.80 -28.90
C MET A 245 12.63 -20.88 -27.74
N GLU A 246 12.68 -21.94 -26.96
CA GLU A 246 11.92 -22.05 -25.72
C GLU A 246 12.24 -20.85 -24.80
N ILE A 247 11.24 -20.38 -24.07
CA ILE A 247 11.32 -19.10 -23.36
C ILE A 247 12.21 -19.13 -22.13
N ASN A 248 12.30 -20.23 -21.40
CA ASN A 248 13.24 -20.38 -20.29
C ASN A 248 14.68 -20.41 -20.80
N LEU A 249 14.94 -21.10 -21.93
CA LEU A 249 16.24 -21.02 -22.62
C LEU A 249 16.55 -19.58 -23.08
N THR A 250 15.53 -18.84 -23.53
CA THR A 250 15.69 -17.42 -23.88
C THR A 250 16.04 -16.58 -22.65
N TYR A 251 15.41 -16.82 -21.49
CA TYR A 251 15.78 -16.15 -20.24
C TYR A 251 17.18 -16.51 -19.75
N GLU A 252 17.65 -17.72 -20.02
CA GLU A 252 19.05 -18.12 -19.78
C GLU A 252 20.01 -17.38 -20.70
N ALA A 253 19.73 -17.33 -22.00
CA ALA A 253 20.52 -16.57 -22.96
C ALA A 253 20.63 -15.08 -22.57
N ILE A 254 19.52 -14.45 -22.15
CA ILE A 254 19.54 -13.06 -21.62
C ILE A 254 20.45 -12.93 -20.40
N ARG A 255 20.44 -13.91 -19.49
CA ARG A 255 21.29 -13.86 -18.28
C ARG A 255 22.76 -14.05 -18.63
N GLU A 256 23.08 -14.94 -19.56
CA GLU A 256 24.44 -15.23 -20.01
C GLU A 256 25.08 -14.01 -20.69
N VAL A 257 24.40 -13.36 -21.64
CA VAL A 257 24.95 -12.16 -22.30
C VAL A 257 25.12 -10.97 -21.36
N MET A 258 24.38 -10.96 -20.26
CA MET A 258 24.46 -9.92 -19.23
C MET A 258 25.43 -10.28 -18.10
N GLU A 259 26.06 -11.45 -18.12
CA GLU A 259 27.03 -11.85 -17.11
C GLU A 259 28.25 -10.92 -17.15
N GLY A 260 28.56 -10.29 -16.02
CA GLY A 260 29.66 -9.32 -15.91
C GLY A 260 29.33 -7.91 -16.43
N ALA A 261 28.09 -7.64 -16.83
CA ALA A 261 27.63 -6.30 -17.17
C ALA A 261 27.72 -5.34 -15.97
N ALA A 262 27.93 -4.05 -16.24
CA ALA A 262 28.02 -3.03 -15.19
C ALA A 262 26.67 -2.73 -14.50
N HIS A 263 25.55 -3.17 -15.08
CA HIS A 263 24.20 -2.88 -14.60
C HIS A 263 23.34 -4.15 -14.64
N ASP A 264 22.52 -4.33 -13.60
CA ASP A 264 21.66 -5.50 -13.46
C ASP A 264 20.36 -5.37 -14.26
N ILE A 265 19.89 -6.50 -14.79
CA ILE A 265 18.48 -6.67 -15.14
C ILE A 265 17.67 -6.85 -13.85
N LEU A 266 16.63 -6.04 -13.68
CA LEU A 266 15.73 -6.13 -12.53
C LEU A 266 14.71 -7.25 -12.69
N LYS A 267 14.21 -7.44 -13.92
CA LYS A 267 13.20 -8.45 -14.24
C LYS A 267 13.12 -8.69 -15.75
N THR A 268 12.92 -9.95 -16.15
CA THR A 268 12.43 -10.34 -17.48
C THR A 268 10.99 -10.82 -17.37
N SER A 269 10.16 -10.56 -18.39
CA SER A 269 8.81 -11.11 -18.43
C SER A 269 8.23 -11.16 -19.84
N LEU A 270 7.56 -12.25 -20.17
CA LEU A 270 6.72 -12.36 -21.36
C LEU A 270 5.57 -11.34 -21.35
N ARG A 271 5.34 -10.72 -22.51
CA ARG A 271 4.27 -9.75 -22.78
C ARG A 271 3.63 -10.06 -24.13
N GLY A 272 2.73 -11.04 -24.15
CA GLY A 272 2.12 -11.49 -25.40
C GLY A 272 3.17 -12.17 -26.29
N ASP A 273 3.59 -11.49 -27.35
CA ASP A 273 4.47 -12.01 -28.41
C ASP A 273 5.95 -11.60 -28.28
N HIS A 274 6.29 -10.82 -27.25
CA HIS A 274 7.64 -10.33 -26.99
C HIS A 274 8.01 -10.44 -25.50
N ILE A 275 9.30 -10.38 -25.20
CA ILE A 275 9.84 -10.41 -23.85
C ILE A 275 10.22 -8.99 -23.44
N GLU A 276 9.65 -8.52 -22.32
CA GLU A 276 10.00 -7.23 -21.72
C GLU A 276 11.15 -7.40 -20.72
N VAL A 277 12.23 -6.65 -20.92
CA VAL A 277 13.42 -6.60 -20.05
C VAL A 277 13.40 -5.28 -19.26
N ALA A 278 13.38 -5.38 -17.95
CA ALA A 278 13.31 -4.25 -17.04
C ALA A 278 14.70 -3.93 -16.48
N PHE A 279 15.18 -2.73 -16.78
CA PHE A 279 16.34 -2.10 -16.13
C PHE A 279 15.86 -1.07 -15.10
N ILE A 280 16.80 -0.49 -14.35
CA ILE A 280 16.49 0.63 -13.45
C ILE A 280 15.89 1.84 -14.19
N SER A 281 16.26 2.02 -15.45
CA SER A 281 15.70 3.04 -16.34
C SER A 281 15.82 2.60 -17.82
N PRO A 282 14.98 3.15 -18.72
CA PRO A 282 15.12 2.88 -20.15
C PRO A 282 16.44 3.43 -20.73
N GLN A 283 17.02 4.47 -20.13
CA GLN A 283 18.33 5.01 -20.53
C GLN A 283 19.45 3.99 -20.29
N ILE A 284 19.41 3.28 -19.16
CA ILE A 284 20.37 2.20 -18.89
C ILE A 284 20.11 1.02 -19.82
N GLY A 285 18.85 0.63 -20.01
CA GLY A 285 18.52 -0.46 -20.94
C GLY A 285 19.00 -0.19 -22.37
N ALA A 286 18.94 1.06 -22.84
CA ALA A 286 19.41 1.45 -24.15
C ALA A 286 20.92 1.23 -24.35
N LEU A 287 21.73 1.23 -23.29
CA LEU A 287 23.16 0.92 -23.35
C LEU A 287 23.42 -0.55 -23.71
N TYR A 288 22.45 -1.43 -23.46
CA TYR A 288 22.52 -2.86 -23.71
C TYR A 288 21.70 -3.29 -24.92
N ARG A 289 21.24 -2.34 -25.76
CA ARG A 289 20.38 -2.66 -26.90
C ARG A 289 21.07 -3.62 -27.86
N ASP A 290 22.33 -3.39 -28.18
CA ASP A 290 23.12 -4.24 -29.07
C ASP A 290 23.20 -5.69 -28.54
N LEU A 291 23.45 -5.88 -27.24
CA LEU A 291 23.47 -7.21 -26.62
C LEU A 291 22.10 -7.89 -26.60
N LEU A 292 21.03 -7.11 -26.39
CA LEU A 292 19.68 -7.64 -26.46
C LEU A 292 19.32 -8.03 -27.90
N ASP A 293 19.77 -7.28 -28.92
CA ASP A 293 19.57 -7.61 -30.34
C ASP A 293 20.24 -8.94 -30.71
N GLU A 294 21.44 -9.22 -30.19
CA GLU A 294 22.09 -10.53 -30.36
C GLU A 294 21.23 -11.69 -29.81
N VAL A 295 20.56 -11.47 -28.67
CA VAL A 295 19.64 -12.45 -28.10
C VAL A 295 18.37 -12.56 -28.95
N GLU A 296 17.85 -11.47 -29.51
CA GLU A 296 16.71 -11.54 -30.44
C GLU A 296 17.03 -12.39 -31.67
N GLU A 297 18.21 -12.18 -32.26
CA GLU A 297 18.69 -12.95 -33.42
C GLU A 297 18.89 -14.43 -33.09
N LEU A 298 19.45 -14.73 -31.91
CA LEU A 298 19.71 -16.09 -31.46
C LEU A 298 18.43 -16.87 -31.13
N THR A 299 17.46 -16.20 -30.50
CA THR A 299 16.31 -16.87 -29.87
C THR A 299 15.03 -16.73 -30.68
N GLY A 300 14.97 -15.78 -31.62
CA GLY A 300 13.75 -15.48 -32.38
C GLY A 300 12.69 -14.73 -31.57
N TRP A 301 12.96 -14.38 -30.32
CA TRP A 301 12.07 -13.54 -29.50
C TRP A 301 12.38 -12.06 -29.70
N THR A 302 11.33 -11.26 -29.91
CA THR A 302 11.46 -9.80 -29.81
C THR A 302 11.65 -9.42 -28.34
N LEU A 303 12.67 -8.61 -28.05
CA LEU A 303 12.99 -8.10 -26.72
C LEU A 303 12.71 -6.60 -26.65
N THR A 304 11.90 -6.17 -25.68
CA THR A 304 11.61 -4.74 -25.48
C THR A 304 12.12 -4.29 -24.13
N ILE A 305 12.64 -3.06 -24.07
CA ILE A 305 13.04 -2.44 -22.80
C ILE A 305 11.79 -1.83 -22.18
N LYS A 306 11.55 -2.13 -20.90
CA LYS A 306 10.45 -1.55 -20.15
C LYS A 306 10.51 0.00 -20.22
N PRO A 307 9.41 0.69 -20.61
CA PRO A 307 9.46 2.12 -20.92
C PRO A 307 9.49 3.04 -19.68
N TYR A 308 9.32 2.49 -18.49
CA TYR A 308 9.24 3.26 -17.25
C TYR A 308 10.39 2.94 -16.31
N ALA A 309 11.02 3.99 -15.78
CA ALA A 309 12.07 3.88 -14.78
C ALA A 309 11.54 3.46 -13.40
N ASP A 310 12.37 2.74 -12.63
CA ASP A 310 12.11 2.45 -11.23
C ASP A 310 12.35 3.70 -10.38
N GLN A 311 11.33 4.55 -10.32
CA GLN A 311 11.37 5.78 -9.55
C GLN A 311 11.78 5.54 -8.09
N HIS A 312 11.35 4.44 -7.47
CA HIS A 312 11.66 4.18 -6.07
C HIS A 312 13.15 3.91 -5.90
N ARG A 313 13.72 3.00 -6.69
CA ARG A 313 15.14 2.65 -6.62
C ARG A 313 16.04 3.83 -6.96
N ILE A 314 15.70 4.62 -7.98
CA ILE A 314 16.45 5.83 -8.35
C ILE A 314 16.42 6.86 -7.22
N LYS A 315 15.27 7.06 -6.56
CA LYS A 315 15.19 7.96 -5.40
C LYS A 315 16.03 7.47 -4.23
N GLU A 316 16.04 6.18 -3.94
CA GLU A 316 16.88 5.63 -2.87
C GLU A 316 18.38 5.82 -3.15
N LEU A 317 18.83 5.59 -4.38
CA LEU A 317 20.20 5.87 -4.79
C LEU A 317 20.54 7.36 -4.66
N ALA A 318 19.66 8.25 -5.14
CA ALA A 318 19.84 9.69 -5.01
C ALA A 318 19.90 10.14 -3.53
N LYS A 319 19.13 9.53 -2.63
CA LYS A 319 19.19 9.80 -1.18
C LYS A 319 20.51 9.38 -0.57
N ALA A 320 21.08 8.26 -1.01
CA ALA A 320 22.36 7.76 -0.53
C ALA A 320 23.54 8.65 -0.95
N LEU A 321 23.39 9.39 -2.05
CA LEU A 321 24.39 10.33 -2.57
C LEU A 321 24.31 11.73 -1.95
N VAL A 322 23.49 11.95 -0.92
CA VAL A 322 23.49 13.21 -0.18
C VAL A 322 24.78 13.30 0.66
N PRO A 323 25.67 14.27 0.41
CA PRO A 323 26.94 14.35 1.11
C PRO A 323 26.76 14.80 2.56
N PRO A 324 27.44 14.21 3.55
CA PRO A 324 27.50 14.75 4.91
C PRO A 324 28.17 16.14 4.92
N PRO A 325 27.76 17.08 5.79
CA PRO A 325 26.75 16.95 6.87
C PRO A 325 25.31 17.30 6.43
N HIS A 326 25.05 17.49 5.15
CA HIS A 326 23.78 18.04 4.66
C HIS A 326 22.58 17.16 5.02
N VAL A 327 21.47 17.81 5.41
CA VAL A 327 20.23 17.10 5.76
C VAL A 327 19.14 17.41 4.74
N ARG A 328 18.52 16.34 4.24
CA ARG A 328 17.37 16.44 3.35
C ARG A 328 16.13 16.93 4.09
N THR A 329 15.45 17.95 3.56
CA THR A 329 14.22 18.50 4.14
C THR A 329 12.94 17.83 3.63
N ARG A 330 12.97 17.28 2.42
CA ARG A 330 11.80 16.70 1.73
C ARG A 330 12.18 15.51 0.89
N GLU A 331 11.18 14.70 0.54
CA GLU A 331 11.36 13.59 -0.38
C GLU A 331 11.92 14.07 -1.74
N PRO A 332 12.89 13.37 -2.35
CA PRO A 332 13.44 13.76 -3.64
C PRO A 332 12.35 13.87 -4.70
N ARG A 333 12.39 14.96 -5.46
CA ARG A 333 11.50 15.17 -6.60
C ARG A 333 12.07 14.42 -7.79
N PHE A 334 11.25 13.55 -8.39
CA PHE A 334 11.61 12.80 -9.58
C PHE A 334 10.96 13.47 -10.78
N LEU A 335 11.79 13.93 -11.72
CA LEU A 335 11.39 14.63 -12.93
C LEU A 335 11.69 13.70 -14.11
N ALA A 336 10.73 12.83 -14.43
CA ALA A 336 10.89 11.79 -15.45
C ALA A 336 11.23 12.35 -16.83
N ALA A 337 10.56 13.45 -17.23
CA ALA A 337 10.73 14.07 -18.54
C ALA A 337 12.14 14.66 -18.74
N ASP A 338 12.75 15.15 -17.66
CA ASP A 338 14.08 15.78 -17.69
C ASP A 338 15.20 14.80 -17.35
N ALA A 339 14.87 13.52 -17.09
CA ALA A 339 15.79 12.52 -16.54
C ALA A 339 16.57 13.06 -15.32
N LEU A 340 15.87 13.67 -14.37
CA LEU A 340 16.48 14.42 -13.27
C LEU A 340 15.84 14.13 -11.91
N VAL A 341 16.67 14.05 -10.87
CA VAL A 341 16.25 14.01 -9.47
C VAL A 341 16.70 15.28 -8.77
N ARG A 342 15.78 15.95 -8.07
CA ARG A 342 16.07 17.15 -7.28
C ARG A 342 15.93 16.88 -5.79
N ILE A 343 16.97 17.21 -5.02
CA ILE A 343 16.99 17.07 -3.57
C ILE A 343 17.05 18.45 -2.91
N GLN A 344 16.15 18.66 -1.96
CA GLN A 344 16.09 19.87 -1.16
C GLN A 344 16.87 19.70 0.13
N LEU A 345 17.85 20.58 0.38
CA LEU A 345 18.68 20.60 1.58
C LEU A 345 18.24 21.71 2.55
N ASP A 346 18.56 21.55 3.83
CA ASP A 346 18.16 22.45 4.92
C ASP A 346 19.11 23.63 5.16
N ASP A 347 20.39 23.43 4.84
CA ASP A 347 21.48 24.33 5.20
C ASP A 347 21.99 25.14 4.00
N ALA A 348 22.78 24.50 3.13
CA ALA A 348 23.51 25.08 2.03
C ALA A 348 23.62 24.06 0.89
N ALA A 349 23.84 24.54 -0.33
CA ALA A 349 24.16 23.64 -1.43
C ALA A 349 25.57 23.05 -1.20
N PRO A 350 25.82 21.79 -1.58
CA PRO A 350 27.16 21.24 -1.58
C PRO A 350 28.07 22.07 -2.50
N THR A 351 29.38 21.95 -2.32
CA THR A 351 30.32 22.54 -3.27
C THR A 351 30.08 21.97 -4.67
N THR A 352 30.37 22.76 -5.71
CA THR A 352 30.17 22.35 -7.10
C THR A 352 30.82 21.01 -7.41
N GLU A 353 32.05 20.80 -6.95
CA GLU A 353 32.79 19.54 -7.15
C GLU A 353 32.08 18.33 -6.55
N VAL A 354 31.54 18.45 -5.33
CA VAL A 354 30.81 17.37 -4.64
C VAL A 354 29.47 17.12 -5.32
N ALA A 355 28.76 18.18 -5.70
CA ALA A 355 27.49 18.06 -6.41
C ALA A 355 27.67 17.38 -7.78
N GLU A 356 28.70 17.75 -8.54
CA GLU A 356 29.03 17.13 -9.82
C GLU A 356 29.49 15.68 -9.67
N ALA A 357 30.23 15.34 -8.61
CA ALA A 357 30.61 13.96 -8.34
C ALA A 357 29.39 13.08 -8.06
N ALA A 358 28.45 13.56 -7.24
CA ALA A 358 27.20 12.87 -6.95
C ALA A 358 26.28 12.77 -8.19
N ASP A 359 26.23 13.81 -9.03
CA ASP A 359 25.53 13.79 -10.31
C ASP A 359 26.12 12.77 -11.28
N ARG A 360 27.45 12.75 -11.44
CA ARG A 360 28.14 11.76 -12.29
C ARG A 360 27.85 10.33 -11.81
N GLU A 361 27.91 10.09 -10.50
CA GLU A 361 27.65 8.78 -9.91
C GLU A 361 26.21 8.33 -10.16
N LEU A 362 25.22 9.18 -9.91
CA LEU A 362 23.82 8.84 -10.14
C LEU A 362 23.53 8.61 -11.64
N ARG A 363 24.10 9.45 -12.52
CA ARG A 363 23.95 9.32 -13.97
C ARG A 363 24.56 8.02 -14.47
N ALA A 364 25.74 7.65 -13.98
CA ALA A 364 26.39 6.39 -14.34
C ALA A 364 25.50 5.21 -14.00
N GLN A 365 24.95 5.14 -12.79
CA GLN A 365 24.15 3.99 -12.33
C GLN A 365 22.73 3.94 -12.90
N THR A 366 22.14 5.09 -13.25
CA THR A 366 20.69 5.18 -13.49
C THR A 366 20.29 5.91 -14.77
N GLY A 367 21.21 6.64 -15.41
CA GLY A 367 20.89 7.56 -16.50
C GLY A 367 20.18 8.84 -16.06
N PHE A 368 19.90 9.03 -14.76
CA PHE A 368 19.27 10.23 -14.21
C PHE A 368 20.31 11.16 -13.57
N GLY A 369 20.14 12.46 -13.80
CA GLY A 369 20.89 13.51 -13.13
C GLY A 369 20.48 13.73 -11.67
N LEU A 370 21.36 14.37 -10.91
CA LEU A 370 21.13 14.81 -9.55
C LEU A 370 21.40 16.31 -9.40
N GLU A 371 20.41 17.03 -8.87
CA GLU A 371 20.54 18.44 -8.54
C GLU A 371 20.17 18.69 -7.07
N PHE A 372 21.04 19.42 -6.37
CA PHE A 372 20.77 19.90 -5.02
C PHE A 372 20.28 21.35 -5.07
N TYR A 373 19.28 21.68 -4.25
CA TYR A 373 18.83 23.05 -4.09
C TYR A 373 18.48 23.34 -2.63
N VAL A 374 18.64 24.60 -2.21
CA VAL A 374 18.29 25.07 -0.87
C VAL A 374 16.95 25.79 -0.93
N SER A 375 16.19 25.72 0.15
CA SER A 375 14.95 26.51 0.28
C SER A 375 15.29 28.00 0.28
N SER A 376 14.91 28.76 -0.75
CA SER A 376 14.82 30.21 -0.62
C SER A 376 13.71 30.54 0.39
N GLU A 377 13.98 31.41 1.37
CA GLU A 377 13.00 31.85 2.38
C GLU A 377 11.65 32.21 1.74
N PRO A 378 10.50 31.85 2.37
CA PRO A 378 9.20 32.34 1.94
C PRO A 378 9.03 33.79 2.41
N GLY A 379 9.54 34.76 1.65
CA GLY A 379 9.59 36.15 2.11
C GLY A 379 9.87 37.24 1.09
N ALA A 380 9.41 37.13 -0.16
CA ALA A 380 9.30 38.30 -1.04
C ALA A 380 8.18 38.09 -2.07
N ARG A 381 6.98 38.57 -1.76
CA ARG A 381 6.02 38.95 -2.81
C ARG A 381 6.27 40.43 -3.11
N PRO A 382 6.40 40.85 -4.38
CA PRO A 382 6.14 42.24 -4.73
C PRO A 382 4.68 42.61 -4.45
#